data_AF-A0A3D1BA72-F1
#
_entry.id   AF-A0A3D1BA72-F1
#
_cell.length_a   1.000
_cell.length_b   1.000
_cell.length_c   1.000
_cell.angle_alpha   90.00
_cell.angle_beta   90.00
_cell.angle_gamma   90.00
#
_symmetry.space_group_name_H-M   'P 1'
#
loop_
_entity.id
_entity.type
_entity.pdbx_description
1 polymer ?
#
loop_
_entity_poly.entity_id
_entity_poly.type
_entity_poly.pdbx_seq_one_letter_code
_entity_poly.pdbx_strand_id
1 'polypeptide(L)' 'EQRDRDQVLAMFSNRSLSVLVATDVAARGLDIDALDMVINVELARDSEIHIHRVGRTGRAGK' A
#
# COMPACT_ATOMS: atom_id res chain seq x y z
N GLU A 1 -2.67 5.17 17.43
CA GLU A 1 -2.74 5.63 16.02
C GLU A 1 -1.43 5.44 15.26
N GLN A 2 -0.38 6.25 15.48
CA GLN A 2 0.88 6.06 14.73
C GLN A 2 1.58 4.72 15.06
N ARG A 3 1.63 4.33 16.34
CA ARG A 3 2.24 3.04 16.77
C ARG A 3 1.54 1.82 16.15
N ASP A 4 0.21 1.86 16.07
CA ASP A 4 -0.57 0.76 15.51
C ASP A 4 -0.32 0.62 14.01
N ARG A 5 -0.18 1.75 13.32
CA ARG A 5 0.17 1.80 11.90
C ARG A 5 1.54 1.20 11.64
N ASP A 6 2.54 1.59 12.42
CA ASP A 6 3.90 1.08 12.30
C ASP A 6 3.96 -0.43 12.59
N GLN A 7 3.17 -0.91 13.57
CA GLN A 7 3.05 -2.33 13.88
C GLN A 7 2.42 -3.12 12.72
N VAL A 8 1.31 -2.65 12.16
CA VAL A 8 0.65 -3.30 11.01
C VAL A 8 1.59 -3.36 9.81
N LEU A 9 2.33 -2.29 9.54
CA LEU A 9 3.35 -2.29 8.49
C LEU A 9 4.45 -3.32 8.72
N ALA A 10 4.97 -3.39 9.95
CA ALA A 10 5.99 -4.36 10.30
C ALA A 10 5.49 -5.79 10.11
N MET A 11 4.25 -6.07 10.53
CA MET A 11 3.61 -7.37 10.34
C MET A 11 3.33 -7.69 8.87
N PHE A 12 3.02 -6.69 8.05
CA PHE A 12 2.82 -6.89 6.62
C PHE A 12 4.14 -7.13 5.89
N SER A 13 5.16 -6.32 6.16
CA SER A 13 6.50 -6.44 5.57
C SER A 13 7.20 -7.76 5.93
N ASN A 14 7.02 -8.24 7.17
CA ASN A 14 7.58 -9.52 7.61
C ASN A 14 6.71 -10.74 7.23
N ARG A 15 5.66 -10.55 6.43
CA ARG A 15 4.71 -11.58 5.97
C ARG A 15 3.87 -12.24 7.07
N SER A 16 3.76 -11.65 8.26
CA SER A 16 2.78 -12.08 9.28
C SER A 16 1.34 -11.70 8.89
N LEU A 17 1.18 -10.69 8.03
CA LEU A 17 -0.07 -10.35 7.36
C LEU A 17 0.11 -10.50 5.85
N SER A 18 -0.84 -11.18 5.20
CA SER A 18 -0.82 -11.41 3.75
C SER A 18 -1.60 -10.36 2.96
N VAL A 19 -2.49 -9.59 3.62
CA VAL A 19 -3.31 -8.56 2.97
C VAL A 19 -3.37 -7.32 3.85
N LEU A 20 -3.21 -6.15 3.22
CA LEU A 20 -3.39 -4.84 3.84
C LEU A 20 -4.51 -4.09 3.11
N VAL A 21 -5.52 -3.64 3.86
CA VAL A 21 -6.61 -2.82 3.34
C VAL A 21 -6.44 -1.39 3.88
N ALA A 22 -6.40 -0.41 2.98
CA ALA A 22 -6.21 0.99 3.35
C ALA A 22 -6.94 1.95 2.39
N THR A 23 -7.28 3.13 2.91
CA THR A 23 -7.70 4.29 2.11
C THR A 23 -6.48 5.14 1.73
N ASP A 24 -6.61 6.01 0.72
CA ASP A 24 -5.51 6.89 0.32
C ASP A 24 -5.00 7.77 1.48
N VAL A 25 -5.91 8.22 2.34
CA VAL A 25 -5.57 9.00 3.54
C VAL A 25 -4.78 8.13 4.53
N ALA A 26 -5.24 6.92 4.80
CA ALA A 26 -4.57 5.97 5.69
C ALA A 26 -3.25 5.44 5.10
N ALA A 27 -3.00 5.61 3.80
CA ALA A 27 -1.79 5.19 3.10
C ALA A 27 -0.71 6.29 3.00
N ARG A 28 -1.03 7.56 3.27
CA ARG A 28 -0.06 8.68 3.17
C ARG A 28 1.09 8.53 4.16
N GLY A 29 2.31 8.43 3.66
CA GLY A 29 3.51 8.20 4.49
C GLY A 29 3.76 6.72 4.80
N LEU A 30 2.94 5.80 4.28
CA LEU A 30 3.33 4.40 4.19
C LEU A 30 4.30 4.28 3.01
N ASP A 31 5.54 3.89 3.31
CA ASP A 31 6.47 3.45 2.28
C ASP A 31 6.32 1.93 2.10
N ILE A 32 5.44 1.55 1.16
CA ILE A 32 5.13 0.14 0.87
C ILE A 32 5.38 -0.09 -0.61
N ASP A 33 6.57 -0.54 -0.96
CA ASP A 33 6.94 -0.82 -2.33
C ASP A 33 7.09 -2.33 -2.57
N ALA A 34 7.10 -2.73 -3.85
CA ALA A 34 7.32 -4.10 -4.30
C ALA A 34 6.27 -5.10 -3.79
N LEU A 35 4.99 -4.70 -3.86
CA LEU A 35 3.88 -5.62 -3.65
C LEU A 35 3.70 -6.53 -4.85
N ASP A 36 3.32 -7.78 -4.60
CA ASP A 36 2.96 -8.73 -5.66
C ASP A 36 1.69 -8.29 -6.41
N MET A 37 0.77 -7.61 -5.72
CA MET A 37 -0.51 -7.18 -6.29
C MET A 37 -1.07 -5.96 -5.56
N VAL A 38 -1.73 -5.08 -6.32
CA VAL A 38 -2.55 -3.97 -5.81
C VAL A 38 -3.96 -4.12 -6.36
N ILE A 39 -4.96 -4.12 -5.48
CA ILE A 39 -6.38 -4.19 -5.86
C ILE A 39 -7.05 -2.84 -5.57
N ASN A 40 -7.56 -2.20 -6.62
CA ASN A 40 -8.37 -0.98 -6.48
C ASN A 40 -9.84 -1.37 -6.35
N VAL A 41 -10.38 -1.34 -5.12
CA VAL A 41 -11.81 -1.63 -4.86
C VAL A 41 -12.72 -0.59 -5.50
N GLU A 42 -12.32 0.67 -5.41
CA GLU A 42 -12.98 1.81 -6.04
C GLU A 42 -11.99 2.58 -6.92
N LEU A 43 -12.53 3.26 -7.93
CA LEU A 43 -11.76 4.18 -8.77
C LEU A 43 -11.13 5.26 -7.89
N ALA A 44 -9.87 5.59 -8.19
CA ALA A 44 -9.20 6.70 -7.54
C ALA A 44 -9.91 8.02 -7.87
N ARG A 45 -9.83 8.98 -6.95
CA ARG A 45 -10.45 10.30 -7.12
C ARG A 45 -9.84 11.10 -8.27
N ASP A 46 -8.58 10.85 -8.57
CA ASP A 46 -7.85 11.44 -9.68
C ASP A 46 -6.78 10.45 -10.21
N SER A 47 -6.19 10.81 -11.35
CA SER A 47 -5.19 9.99 -12.02
C SER A 47 -3.87 9.90 -11.26
N GLU A 48 -3.50 10.94 -10.50
CA GLU A 48 -2.23 10.98 -9.77
C GLU A 48 -2.26 9.96 -8.62
N ILE A 49 -3.36 9.92 -7.87
CA ILE A 49 -3.61 8.90 -6.85
C ILE A 49 -3.62 7.51 -7.49
N HIS A 50 -4.27 7.33 -8.64
CA HIS A 50 -4.28 6.03 -9.32
C HIS A 50 -2.86 5.55 -9.62
N ILE A 51 -2.02 6.40 -10.22
CA ILE A 51 -0.62 6.11 -10.56
C ILE A 51 0.17 5.78 -9.28
N HIS A 52 -0.01 6.53 -8.20
CA HIS A 52 0.63 6.25 -6.92
C HIS A 52 0.21 4.91 -6.30
N ARG A 53 -1.07 4.51 -6.43
CA ARG A 53 -1.56 3.20 -5.95
C ARG A 53 -0.96 2.05 -6.73
N VAL A 54 -1.08 2.07 -8.07
CA VAL A 54 -0.58 0.98 -8.92
C VAL A 54 0.94 0.93 -8.96
N GLY A 55 1.62 2.06 -8.73
CA GLY A 55 3.08 2.13 -8.61
C GLY A 55 3.68 1.43 -7.39
N ARG A 56 2.85 0.83 -6.52
CA ARG A 56 3.30 0.00 -5.38
C ARG A 56 3.65 -1.44 -5.81
N THR A 57 3.26 -1.84 -7.03
CA THR A 57 3.61 -3.12 -7.65
C THR A 57 4.29 -2.89 -9.01
N GLY A 58 4.78 -3.96 -9.65
CA GLY A 58 5.20 -3.95 -11.06
C GLY A 58 6.39 -3.04 -11.43
N ARG A 59 7.26 -2.69 -10.47
CA ARG A 59 8.45 -1.89 -10.75
C ARG A 59 9.57 -2.76 -11.33
N ALA A 60 10.09 -2.39 -12.49
CA ALA A 60 11.17 -3.12 -13.15
C ALA A 60 12.38 -3.31 -12.22
N GLY A 61 12.79 -4.57 -12.02
CA GLY A 61 13.92 -4.94 -11.15
C GLY A 61 13.54 -5.41 -9.75
N LYS A 62 12.24 -5.52 -9.43
CA LYS A 62 11.71 -6.17 -8.23
C LYS A 62 10.52 -7.06 -8.56
#